data_AF-A0A521WPD5-F1
#
_entry.id   AF-A0A521WPD5-F1
#
_cell.length_a   1.000
_cell.length_b   1.000
_cell.length_c   1.000
_cell.angle_alpha   90.00
_cell.angle_beta   90.00
_cell.angle_gamma   90.00
#
_symmetry.space_group_name_H-M   'P 1'
#
loop_
_entity.id
_entity.type
_entity.pdbx_description
1 polymer ?
#
loop_
_entity_poly.entity_id
_entity_poly.type
_entity_poly.pdbx_seq_one_letter_code
_entity_poly.pdbx_strand_id
1 'polypeptide(L)'
;MRYTAMMCLISMVLYSCSTTNKFVSETKGSYQVTVPKTKWVMSFPEGGFDVENENLKPDGKTGYYYFTDGPSDIDVSFYIEPATDCSDAMSCRDYALNNKAMMFAKAKDLQLTEFGDWAMIEFFVPEFQEKEINQQHMYAHYVKEGFWINVHLSKVNYKKTDRKLFLDFVKSISFNKKIVKENIN
;
A
#
# COMPACT_ATOMS: atom_id res chain seq x y z
N MET A 1 53.00 -37.09 34.27
CA MET A 1 53.25 -36.75 32.85
C MET A 1 52.07 -37.24 32.02
N ARG A 2 51.15 -36.35 31.65
CA ARG A 2 50.10 -36.63 30.66
C ARG A 2 49.98 -35.38 29.79
N TYR A 3 50.23 -35.54 28.50
CA TYR A 3 50.21 -34.47 27.49
C TYR A 3 48.76 -34.10 27.16
N THR A 4 48.47 -32.80 27.18
CA THR A 4 47.18 -32.23 26.78
C THR A 4 47.24 -31.91 25.29
N ALA A 5 46.41 -32.55 24.48
CA ALA A 5 46.24 -32.20 23.06
C ALA A 5 45.20 -31.07 22.95
N MET A 6 45.65 -29.91 22.47
CA MET A 6 44.84 -28.71 22.25
C MET A 6 44.18 -28.83 20.87
N MET A 7 42.86 -29.04 20.84
CA MET A 7 42.08 -29.15 19.61
C MET A 7 41.44 -27.78 19.32
N CYS A 8 41.93 -27.11 18.28
CA CYS A 8 41.47 -25.80 17.83
C CYS A 8 40.20 -25.96 16.97
N LEU A 9 39.03 -25.64 17.50
CA LEU A 9 37.76 -25.62 16.77
C LEU A 9 37.60 -24.27 16.05
N ILE A 10 37.90 -24.25 14.76
CA ILE A 10 37.60 -23.13 13.86
C ILE A 10 36.08 -23.11 13.62
N SER A 11 35.39 -22.13 14.19
CA SER A 11 33.96 -21.90 13.95
C SER A 11 33.81 -21.05 12.68
N MET A 12 33.42 -21.68 11.56
CA MET A 12 32.99 -20.96 10.35
C MET A 12 31.63 -20.29 10.62
N VAL A 13 31.64 -18.96 10.76
CA VAL A 13 30.41 -18.15 10.77
C VAL A 13 29.95 -17.99 9.32
N LEU A 14 28.94 -18.75 8.92
CA LEU A 14 28.24 -18.54 7.64
C LEU A 14 27.39 -17.27 7.76
N TYR A 15 27.87 -16.16 7.20
CA TYR A 15 27.06 -14.97 6.96
C TYR A 15 26.07 -15.28 5.83
N SER A 16 24.84 -15.67 6.19
CA SER A 16 23.73 -15.69 5.24
C SER A 16 23.37 -14.24 4.88
N CYS A 17 23.85 -13.79 3.73
CA CYS A 17 23.43 -12.54 3.12
C CYS A 17 21.92 -12.65 2.81
N SER A 18 21.09 -12.02 3.64
CA SER A 18 19.65 -11.98 3.41
C SER A 18 19.40 -10.98 2.29
N THR A 19 19.10 -11.46 1.09
CA THR A 19 18.57 -10.60 0.04
C THR A 19 17.17 -10.17 0.46
N THR A 20 17.03 -8.95 0.99
CA THR A 20 15.73 -8.35 1.23
C THR A 20 15.02 -8.25 -0.12
N ASN A 21 13.99 -9.07 -0.33
CA ASN A 21 13.16 -8.98 -1.52
C ASN A 21 12.41 -7.65 -1.45
N LYS A 22 12.78 -6.69 -2.29
CA LYS A 22 11.98 -5.48 -2.50
C LYS A 22 10.76 -5.83 -3.35
N PHE A 23 9.57 -5.41 -2.90
CA PHE A 23 8.29 -5.62 -3.58
C PHE A 23 7.78 -4.35 -4.27
N VAL A 24 8.45 -3.24 -4.02
CA VAL A 24 8.40 -2.00 -4.78
C VAL A 24 9.70 -1.87 -5.59
N SER A 25 9.57 -1.59 -6.88
CA SER A 25 10.70 -1.26 -7.74
C SER A 25 10.39 -0.04 -8.59
N GLU A 26 11.41 0.70 -8.98
CA GLU A 26 11.29 1.84 -9.88
C GLU A 26 11.57 1.41 -11.32
N THR A 27 10.78 1.88 -12.27
CA THR A 27 11.01 1.64 -13.69
C THR A 27 10.52 2.85 -14.49
N LYS A 28 11.46 3.56 -15.13
CA LYS A 28 11.18 4.71 -16.02
C LYS A 28 10.31 5.80 -15.37
N GLY A 29 10.60 6.17 -14.11
CA GLY A 29 9.85 7.21 -13.39
C GLY A 29 8.49 6.75 -12.87
N SER A 30 8.33 5.46 -12.62
CA SER A 30 7.11 4.90 -12.03
C SER A 30 7.47 3.83 -11.01
N TYR A 31 6.71 3.81 -9.92
CA TYR A 31 6.73 2.70 -8.99
C TYR A 31 5.97 1.51 -9.58
N GLN A 32 6.49 0.31 -9.29
CA GLN A 32 5.97 -0.98 -9.67
C GLN A 32 5.81 -1.79 -8.40
N VAL A 33 4.56 -2.06 -8.00
CA VAL A 33 4.21 -2.72 -6.75
C VAL A 33 3.65 -4.11 -7.00
N THR A 34 4.25 -5.10 -6.33
CA THR A 34 4.00 -6.51 -6.58
C THR A 34 3.63 -7.28 -5.32
N VAL A 35 2.47 -7.95 -5.37
CA VAL A 35 2.12 -9.07 -4.48
C VAL A 35 2.35 -10.38 -5.24
N PRO A 36 3.15 -11.35 -4.76
CA PRO A 36 3.53 -12.53 -5.56
C PRO A 36 2.39 -13.30 -6.22
N LYS A 37 1.24 -13.44 -5.53
CA LYS A 37 0.11 -14.25 -6.02
C LYS A 37 -0.78 -13.55 -7.06
N THR A 38 -0.60 -12.27 -7.34
CA THR A 38 -1.31 -11.59 -8.44
C THR A 38 -0.70 -11.96 -9.80
N LYS A 39 -1.45 -11.81 -10.90
CA LYS A 39 -0.92 -11.94 -12.28
C LYS A 39 -0.47 -10.60 -12.89
N TRP A 40 -0.60 -9.54 -12.11
CA TRP A 40 -0.38 -8.16 -12.52
C TRP A 40 0.52 -7.41 -11.54
N VAL A 41 1.15 -6.35 -12.01
CA VAL A 41 1.89 -5.36 -11.22
C VAL A 41 1.08 -4.07 -11.23
N MET A 42 0.91 -3.47 -10.06
CA MET A 42 0.30 -2.14 -9.96
C MET A 42 1.39 -1.09 -10.20
N SER A 43 1.10 -0.10 -11.03
CA SER A 43 2.06 0.96 -11.35
C SER A 43 1.43 2.34 -11.21
N PHE A 44 2.21 3.29 -10.72
CA PHE A 44 1.86 4.72 -10.70
C PHE A 44 3.13 5.57 -10.82
N PRO A 45 3.05 6.83 -11.27
CA PRO A 45 4.21 7.72 -11.39
C PRO A 45 4.92 7.88 -10.04
N GLU A 46 6.24 7.86 -10.05
CA GLU A 46 7.06 8.07 -8.85
C GLU A 46 6.80 9.44 -8.23
N GLY A 47 6.74 10.49 -9.06
CA GLY A 47 6.44 11.84 -8.61
C GLY A 47 7.45 12.31 -7.56
N GLY A 48 6.95 12.82 -6.43
CA GLY A 48 7.74 13.19 -5.25
C GLY A 48 7.60 12.20 -4.10
N PHE A 49 7.12 10.98 -4.36
CA PHE A 49 6.88 9.99 -3.31
C PHE A 49 8.15 9.27 -2.90
N ASP A 50 8.34 9.10 -1.58
CA ASP A 50 9.34 8.21 -0.99
C ASP A 50 8.66 6.91 -0.52
N VAL A 51 9.38 5.78 -0.60
CA VAL A 51 8.91 4.48 -0.10
C VAL A 51 9.27 4.34 1.39
N GLU A 52 8.26 4.46 2.25
CA GLU A 52 8.46 4.39 3.71
C GLU A 52 8.29 2.98 4.26
N ASN A 53 7.41 2.18 3.67
CA ASN A 53 7.19 0.80 4.11
C ASN A 53 6.73 -0.12 2.97
N GLU A 54 7.23 -1.33 2.98
CA GLU A 54 6.70 -2.47 2.23
C GLU A 54 6.68 -3.70 3.13
N ASN A 55 5.51 -4.32 3.27
CA ASN A 55 5.34 -5.50 4.09
C ASN A 55 4.46 -6.52 3.36
N LEU A 56 5.02 -7.71 3.16
CA LEU A 56 4.30 -8.83 2.57
C LEU A 56 4.04 -9.90 3.62
N LYS A 57 2.79 -10.38 3.70
CA LYS A 57 2.49 -11.55 4.52
C LYS A 57 3.25 -12.79 4.00
N PRO A 58 3.65 -13.72 4.88
CA PRO A 58 4.42 -14.90 4.49
C PRO A 58 3.78 -15.78 3.41
N ASP A 59 2.46 -15.75 3.27
CA ASP A 59 1.72 -16.50 2.24
C ASP A 59 1.82 -15.88 0.83
N GLY A 60 2.36 -14.67 0.73
CA GLY A 60 2.52 -13.90 -0.49
C GLY A 60 1.21 -13.43 -1.12
N LYS A 61 0.10 -13.44 -0.36
CA LYS A 61 -1.23 -13.03 -0.84
C LYS A 61 -1.59 -11.60 -0.45
N THR A 62 -1.02 -11.08 0.63
CA THR A 62 -1.32 -9.73 1.11
C THR A 62 -0.06 -8.90 1.18
N GLY A 63 -0.10 -7.71 0.58
CA GLY A 63 0.93 -6.69 0.73
C GLY A 63 0.35 -5.40 1.31
N TYR A 64 1.10 -4.76 2.20
CA TYR A 64 0.91 -3.40 2.68
C TYR A 64 2.06 -2.54 2.19
N TYR A 65 1.74 -1.34 1.70
CA TYR A 65 2.73 -0.40 1.19
C TYR A 65 2.40 1.00 1.68
N TYR A 66 3.42 1.78 1.99
CA TYR A 66 3.30 3.15 2.49
C TYR A 66 4.31 4.07 1.81
N PHE A 67 3.80 5.19 1.33
CA PHE A 67 4.53 6.22 0.62
C PHE A 67 4.16 7.60 1.17
N THR A 68 5.10 8.54 1.11
CA THR A 68 4.89 9.93 1.52
C THR A 68 5.43 10.88 0.46
N ASP A 69 4.71 11.97 0.18
CA ASP A 69 5.17 13.06 -0.67
C ASP A 69 5.31 14.32 0.18
N GLY A 70 6.54 14.61 0.62
CA GLY A 70 6.86 15.74 1.49
C GLY A 70 6.42 17.10 0.90
N PRO A 71 6.72 17.41 -0.38
CA PRO A 71 6.24 18.63 -1.02
C PRO A 71 4.72 18.83 -1.00
N SER A 72 3.91 17.77 -1.12
CA SER A 72 2.45 17.88 -1.15
C SER A 72 1.76 17.54 0.18
N ASP A 73 2.51 17.12 1.21
CA ASP A 73 2.02 16.54 2.47
C ASP A 73 0.93 15.47 2.25
N ILE A 74 1.08 14.65 1.21
CA ILE A 74 0.18 13.52 0.95
C ILE A 74 0.85 12.24 1.41
N ASP A 75 0.11 11.52 2.26
CA ASP A 75 0.42 10.17 2.66
C ASP A 75 -0.44 9.20 1.84
N VAL A 76 0.20 8.18 1.26
CA VAL A 76 -0.47 7.11 0.53
C VAL A 76 -0.12 5.78 1.16
N SER A 77 -1.13 5.06 1.63
CA SER A 77 -0.98 3.65 1.99
C SER A 77 -1.94 2.79 1.19
N PHE A 78 -1.61 1.53 0.98
CA PHE A 78 -2.58 0.60 0.41
C PHE A 78 -2.33 -0.84 0.80
N TYR A 79 -3.43 -1.57 0.86
CA TYR A 79 -3.44 -3.03 0.91
C TYR A 79 -3.79 -3.59 -0.46
N ILE A 80 -3.08 -4.65 -0.85
CA ILE A 80 -3.47 -5.54 -1.94
C ILE A 80 -3.68 -6.91 -1.32
N GLU A 81 -4.91 -7.42 -1.32
CA GLU A 81 -5.26 -8.67 -0.66
C GLU A 81 -6.39 -9.43 -1.38
N PRO A 82 -6.60 -10.72 -1.13
CA PRO A 82 -7.71 -11.46 -1.74
C PRO A 82 -9.07 -10.86 -1.34
N ALA A 83 -9.93 -10.60 -2.33
CA ALA A 83 -11.31 -10.16 -2.12
C ALA A 83 -12.17 -11.36 -1.68
N THR A 84 -12.16 -11.66 -0.38
CA THR A 84 -12.82 -12.84 0.19
C THR A 84 -14.24 -12.56 0.65
N ASP A 85 -14.49 -11.36 1.18
CA ASP A 85 -15.77 -10.95 1.74
C ASP A 85 -16.55 -9.96 0.85
N CYS A 86 -16.01 -9.64 -0.33
CA CYS A 86 -16.58 -8.71 -1.31
C CYS A 86 -16.15 -9.10 -2.73
N SER A 87 -16.84 -8.60 -3.75
CA SER A 87 -16.65 -9.04 -5.15
C SER A 87 -16.25 -7.93 -6.12
N ASP A 88 -16.52 -6.68 -5.78
CA ASP A 88 -16.31 -5.51 -6.63
C ASP A 88 -15.99 -4.27 -5.80
N ALA A 89 -15.65 -3.15 -6.46
CA ALA A 89 -15.24 -1.92 -5.80
C ALA A 89 -16.27 -1.42 -4.77
N MET A 90 -17.57 -1.40 -5.14
CA MET A 90 -18.63 -0.91 -4.27
C MET A 90 -18.88 -1.83 -3.08
N SER A 91 -18.99 -3.14 -3.30
CA SER A 91 -19.16 -4.11 -2.21
C SER A 91 -17.96 -4.12 -1.26
N CYS A 92 -16.73 -3.94 -1.76
CA CYS A 92 -15.55 -3.82 -0.90
C CYS A 92 -15.49 -2.48 -0.14
N ARG A 93 -15.94 -1.36 -0.75
CA ARG A 93 -16.13 -0.08 -0.07
C ARG A 93 -17.12 -0.22 1.09
N ASP A 94 -18.28 -0.81 0.82
CA ASP A 94 -19.35 -0.94 1.79
C ASP A 94 -18.96 -1.94 2.91
N TYR A 95 -18.27 -3.03 2.57
CA TYR A 95 -17.66 -3.93 3.55
C TYR A 95 -16.67 -3.18 4.45
N ALA A 96 -15.79 -2.36 3.87
CA ALA A 96 -14.83 -1.57 4.66
C ALA A 96 -15.53 -0.56 5.57
N LEU A 97 -16.56 0.13 5.08
CA LEU A 97 -17.34 1.09 5.86
C LEU A 97 -17.97 0.42 7.09
N ASN A 98 -18.58 -0.75 6.91
CA ASN A 98 -19.25 -1.50 7.96
C ASN A 98 -18.27 -2.06 9.02
N ASN A 99 -17.11 -2.56 8.60
CA ASN A 99 -16.13 -3.15 9.51
C ASN A 99 -15.20 -2.12 10.18
N LYS A 100 -15.12 -0.90 9.64
CA LYS A 100 -14.24 0.16 10.13
C LYS A 100 -15.00 1.32 10.80
N ALA A 101 -16.27 1.13 11.14
CA ALA A 101 -17.15 2.15 11.71
C ALA A 101 -16.52 2.92 12.89
N MET A 102 -15.75 2.25 13.76
CA MET A 102 -15.06 2.90 14.88
C MET A 102 -13.95 3.87 14.46
N MET A 103 -13.28 3.62 13.33
CA MET A 103 -12.25 4.54 12.80
C MET A 103 -12.86 5.84 12.27
N PHE A 104 -14.15 5.83 11.92
CA PHE A 104 -14.88 7.01 11.46
C PHE A 104 -15.64 7.73 12.59
N ALA A 105 -15.47 7.34 13.86
CA ALA A 105 -16.26 7.92 14.96
C ALA A 105 -16.08 9.44 15.14
N LYS A 106 -14.93 9.99 14.70
CA LYS A 106 -14.64 11.43 14.68
C LYS A 106 -14.71 12.06 13.28
N ALA A 107 -15.12 11.28 12.28
CA ALA A 107 -15.23 11.74 10.91
C ALA A 107 -16.37 12.75 10.78
N LYS A 108 -16.08 13.85 10.07
CA LYS A 108 -17.08 14.79 9.55
C LYS A 108 -17.20 14.61 8.04
N ASP A 109 -18.32 15.05 7.49
CA ASP A 109 -18.55 15.14 6.04
C ASP A 109 -18.32 13.81 5.29
N LEU A 110 -18.68 12.69 5.93
CA LEU A 110 -18.59 11.36 5.34
C LEU A 110 -19.38 11.32 4.02
N GLN A 111 -18.69 11.00 2.94
CA GLN A 111 -19.24 10.90 1.60
C GLN A 111 -18.81 9.60 0.95
N LEU A 112 -19.76 9.00 0.22
CA LEU A 112 -19.48 7.88 -0.67
C LEU A 112 -19.52 8.42 -2.09
N THR A 113 -18.42 8.27 -2.80
CA THR A 113 -18.26 8.79 -4.17
C THR A 113 -17.74 7.70 -5.09
N GLU A 114 -17.81 7.94 -6.39
CA GLU A 114 -17.32 7.04 -7.43
C GLU A 114 -16.51 7.84 -8.44
N PHE A 115 -15.47 7.22 -9.01
CA PHE A 115 -14.61 7.83 -10.01
C PHE A 115 -14.02 6.77 -10.93
N GLY A 116 -14.53 6.69 -12.15
CA GLY A 116 -14.26 5.56 -13.03
C GLY A 116 -14.72 4.26 -12.37
N ASP A 117 -13.83 3.27 -12.32
CA ASP A 117 -14.11 1.96 -11.72
C ASP A 117 -13.84 1.91 -10.20
N TRP A 118 -13.50 3.04 -9.59
CA TRP A 118 -13.20 3.14 -8.16
C TRP A 118 -14.42 3.56 -7.36
N ALA A 119 -14.64 2.91 -6.22
CA ALA A 119 -15.61 3.32 -5.22
C ALA A 119 -14.88 3.90 -4.00
N MET A 120 -15.31 5.05 -3.48
CA MET A 120 -14.54 5.80 -2.49
C MET A 120 -15.33 6.13 -1.22
N ILE A 121 -14.62 6.19 -0.09
CA ILE A 121 -15.06 6.77 1.18
C ILE A 121 -14.21 8.02 1.43
N GLU A 122 -14.83 9.19 1.47
CA GLU A 122 -14.16 10.46 1.77
C GLU A 122 -14.68 10.98 3.12
N PHE A 123 -13.79 11.45 3.99
CA PHE A 123 -14.18 12.11 5.24
C PHE A 123 -13.09 13.03 5.79
N PHE A 124 -13.51 13.95 6.64
CA PHE A 124 -12.68 14.99 7.21
C PHE A 124 -12.50 14.84 8.72
N VAL A 125 -11.29 15.09 9.21
CA VAL A 125 -10.93 15.08 10.62
C VAL A 125 -10.35 16.46 10.96
N PRO A 126 -11.11 17.34 11.65
CA PRO A 126 -10.63 18.69 11.96
C PRO A 126 -9.49 18.67 13.00
N GLU A 127 -9.56 17.74 13.96
CA GLU A 127 -8.70 17.75 15.15
C GLU A 127 -8.24 16.34 15.56
N PHE A 128 -7.01 16.26 16.07
CA PHE A 128 -6.44 15.07 16.70
C PHE A 128 -5.66 15.46 17.96
N GLN A 129 -5.93 14.79 19.09
CA GLN A 129 -5.34 15.12 20.39
C GLN A 129 -5.42 16.63 20.73
N GLU A 130 -6.62 17.20 20.55
CA GLU A 130 -6.91 18.63 20.83
C GLU A 130 -6.13 19.63 19.97
N LYS A 131 -5.47 19.16 18.90
CA LYS A 131 -4.80 20.01 17.92
C LYS A 131 -5.57 20.01 16.62
N GLU A 132 -5.78 21.19 16.06
CA GLU A 132 -6.31 21.35 14.71
C GLU A 132 -5.29 20.81 13.70
N ILE A 133 -5.73 19.88 12.87
CA ILE A 133 -4.90 19.25 11.82
C ILE A 133 -5.52 19.38 10.44
N ASN A 134 -6.83 19.61 10.36
CA ASN A 134 -7.60 19.72 9.11
C ASN A 134 -7.22 18.62 8.11
N GLN A 135 -7.39 17.37 8.52
CA GLN A 135 -6.96 16.22 7.73
C GLN A 135 -8.11 15.66 6.91
N GLN A 136 -7.91 15.53 5.61
CA GLN A 136 -8.82 14.82 4.72
C GLN A 136 -8.31 13.40 4.52
N HIS A 137 -9.25 12.45 4.49
CA HIS A 137 -9.00 11.06 4.16
C HIS A 137 -9.84 10.66 2.93
N MET A 138 -9.26 9.80 2.09
CA MET A 138 -9.95 9.11 1.01
C MET A 138 -9.51 7.65 0.98
N TYR A 139 -10.45 6.72 1.17
CA TYR A 139 -10.25 5.31 0.86
C TYR A 139 -10.84 5.01 -0.51
N ALA A 140 -10.02 4.69 -1.50
CA ALA A 140 -10.42 4.28 -2.84
C ALA A 140 -10.29 2.75 -2.99
N HIS A 141 -11.39 2.12 -3.39
CA HIS A 141 -11.54 0.68 -3.49
C HIS A 141 -11.62 0.26 -4.95
N TYR A 142 -10.87 -0.79 -5.30
CA TYR A 142 -10.90 -1.43 -6.62
C TYR A 142 -10.69 -2.93 -6.48
N VAL A 143 -11.22 -3.72 -7.41
CA VAL A 143 -11.03 -5.17 -7.43
C VAL A 143 -10.45 -5.59 -8.78
N LYS A 144 -9.31 -6.27 -8.76
CA LYS A 144 -8.67 -6.83 -9.96
C LYS A 144 -8.39 -8.32 -9.78
N GLU A 145 -9.03 -9.15 -10.60
CA GLU A 145 -8.76 -10.59 -10.66
C GLU A 145 -8.83 -11.30 -9.29
N GLY A 146 -9.85 -10.96 -8.49
CA GLY A 146 -10.08 -11.55 -7.17
C GLY A 146 -9.21 -10.97 -6.05
N PHE A 147 -8.48 -9.89 -6.32
CA PHE A 147 -7.77 -9.11 -5.29
C PHE A 147 -8.44 -7.76 -5.11
N TRP A 148 -8.67 -7.38 -3.85
CA TRP A 148 -9.08 -6.06 -3.42
C TRP A 148 -7.85 -5.18 -3.21
N ILE A 149 -7.87 -4.01 -3.86
CA ILE A 149 -6.94 -2.92 -3.66
C ILE A 149 -7.67 -1.86 -2.83
N ASN A 150 -7.16 -1.58 -1.64
CA ASN A 150 -7.66 -0.54 -0.75
C ASN A 150 -6.62 0.56 -0.62
N VAL A 151 -6.78 1.64 -1.39
CA VAL A 151 -5.88 2.80 -1.38
C VAL A 151 -6.40 3.83 -0.39
N HIS A 152 -5.59 4.15 0.60
CA HIS A 152 -5.85 5.22 1.54
C HIS A 152 -4.92 6.39 1.25
N LEU A 153 -5.51 7.53 0.90
CA LEU A 153 -4.84 8.82 0.85
C LEU A 153 -5.23 9.65 2.07
N SER A 154 -4.26 10.35 2.64
CA SER A 154 -4.55 11.41 3.61
C SER A 154 -3.63 12.60 3.46
N LYS A 155 -4.17 13.76 3.84
CA LYS A 155 -3.44 15.03 3.81
C LYS A 155 -3.87 15.92 4.95
N VAL A 156 -2.90 16.42 5.72
CA VAL A 156 -3.11 17.47 6.73
C VAL A 156 -3.16 18.85 6.07
N ASN A 157 -3.71 19.85 6.78
CA ASN A 157 -3.87 21.21 6.27
C ASN A 157 -4.65 21.27 4.94
N TYR A 158 -5.62 20.38 4.79
CA TYR A 158 -6.32 20.15 3.53
C TYR A 158 -7.17 21.34 3.09
N LYS A 159 -7.11 21.66 1.80
CA LYS A 159 -8.01 22.59 1.12
C LYS A 159 -8.89 21.85 0.14
N LYS A 160 -10.13 22.33 -0.09
CA LYS A 160 -11.06 21.69 -1.04
C LYS A 160 -10.49 21.53 -2.46
N THR A 161 -9.58 22.41 -2.88
CA THR A 161 -8.86 22.32 -4.16
C THR A 161 -7.92 21.12 -4.25
N ASP A 162 -7.45 20.62 -3.11
CA ASP A 162 -6.49 19.50 -3.03
C ASP A 162 -7.17 18.16 -3.36
N ARG A 163 -8.51 18.10 -3.40
CA ARG A 163 -9.25 16.92 -3.89
C ARG A 163 -8.73 16.43 -5.24
N LYS A 164 -8.30 17.37 -6.09
CA LYS A 164 -7.74 17.05 -7.41
C LYS A 164 -6.48 16.18 -7.28
N LEU A 165 -5.63 16.42 -6.29
CA LEU A 165 -4.42 15.61 -6.06
C LEU A 165 -4.78 14.15 -5.78
N PHE A 166 -5.82 13.93 -4.97
CA PHE A 166 -6.27 12.58 -4.64
C PHE A 166 -6.82 11.85 -5.87
N LEU A 167 -7.67 12.53 -6.64
CA LEU A 167 -8.23 11.96 -7.86
C LEU A 167 -7.17 11.73 -8.95
N ASP A 168 -6.20 12.64 -9.09
CA ASP A 168 -5.08 12.48 -10.02
C ASP A 168 -4.25 11.25 -9.66
N PHE A 169 -3.97 11.02 -8.37
CA PHE A 169 -3.26 9.82 -7.91
C PHE A 169 -4.04 8.55 -8.27
N VAL A 170 -5.32 8.45 -7.87
CA VAL A 170 -6.18 7.29 -8.18
C VAL A 170 -6.26 7.05 -9.68
N LYS A 171 -6.40 8.11 -10.48
CA LYS A 171 -6.42 8.04 -11.94
C LYS A 171 -5.11 7.52 -12.54
N SER A 172 -3.99 7.78 -11.89
CA SER A 172 -2.66 7.40 -12.39
C SER A 172 -2.34 5.91 -12.19
N ILE A 173 -3.09 5.22 -11.32
CA ILE A 173 -2.90 3.80 -11.05
C ILE A 173 -3.23 2.99 -12.30
N SER A 174 -2.31 2.11 -12.67
CA SER A 174 -2.47 1.18 -13.79
C SER A 174 -2.07 -0.24 -13.39
N PHE A 175 -2.57 -1.23 -14.12
CA PHE A 175 -2.30 -2.64 -13.87
C PHE A 175 -1.70 -3.29 -15.11
N ASN A 176 -0.44 -3.71 -15.01
CA ASN A 176 0.31 -4.32 -16.11
C ASN A 176 0.49 -5.82 -15.86
N LYS A 177 0.45 -6.65 -16.90
CA LYS A 177 0.71 -8.09 -16.75
C LYS A 177 2.13 -8.32 -16.24
N LYS A 178 2.31 -9.23 -15.28
CA LYS A 178 3.65 -9.67 -14.87
C LYS A 178 4.36 -10.36 -16.03
N ILE A 179 5.55 -9.90 -16.37
CA ILE A 179 6.44 -10.62 -17.28
C ILE A 179 7.13 -11.72 -16.46
N VAL A 180 6.59 -12.94 -16.53
CA VAL A 180 7.31 -14.11 -16.02
C VAL A 180 8.39 -14.42 -17.05
N LYS A 181 9.66 -14.21 -16.69
CA LYS A 181 10.76 -14.80 -17.46
C LYS A 181 10.70 -16.31 -17.23
N GLU A 182 10.12 -17.04 -18.18
CA GLU A 182 10.27 -18.49 -18.22
C GLU A 182 11.76 -18.77 -18.43
N ASN A 183 12.38 -19.47 -17.48
CA ASN A 183 13.71 -20.01 -17.69
C ASN A 183 13.59 -21.06 -18.78
N ILE A 184 13.94 -20.67 -20.01
CA ILE A 184 14.15 -21.61 -21.10
C ILE A 184 15.46 -22.35 -20.75
N ASN A 185 15.31 -23.53 -20.16
CA ASN A 185 16.37 -24.54 -20.13
C ASN A 185 16.33 -25.34 -21.44
#